data_AF-R5KJD2-F1
#
_entry.id   AF-R5KJD2-F1
#
_cell.length_a   1.000
_cell.length_b   1.000
_cell.length_c   1.000
_cell.angle_alpha   90.00
_cell.angle_beta   90.00
_cell.angle_gamma   90.00
#
_symmetry.space_group_name_H-M   'P 1'
#
loop_
_entity.id
_entity.type
_entity.pdbx_description
1 polymer ?
#
loop_
_entity_poly.entity_id
_entity_poly.type
_entity_poly.pdbx_seq_one_letter_code
_entity_poly.pdbx_strand_id
1 'polypeptide(L)'
;MEVVAQRVFEPFYMWLDIAFLVVYAGLLLYKKKYATVIVGFLAGILYQVVDYGIFHLATHSRSISEGHSLFWVLLWMSMSYGFTNFTWIWLWISKDKNLFEWTILILGWWLCCPLLTQTFGPHNDYITIQRTTGAYHGWMALILFVGYLGLIIWNATRKKKNERVNIPWLLAIGILVQFGWEVGLYLGGIRSAELTSIEEKIAPMIINSLLETNLGMPYIFVIFIAVSRRFKERLGKRSRRLGFSERIAENNAEKVKDYENVSEYLA
;
A
#
# COMPACT_ATOMS: atom_id res chain seq x y z
N MET A 1 -21.54 -3.06 16.09
CA MET A 1 -21.92 -2.08 15.06
C MET A 1 -21.34 -2.58 13.75
N GLU A 2 -22.18 -2.88 12.76
CA GLU A 2 -21.72 -3.31 11.44
C GLU A 2 -21.23 -2.07 10.69
N VAL A 3 -19.92 -1.95 10.48
CA VAL A 3 -19.36 -0.84 9.71
C VAL A 3 -19.48 -1.18 8.24
N VAL A 4 -20.17 -0.33 7.49
CA VAL A 4 -20.28 -0.43 6.03
C VAL A 4 -19.21 0.45 5.40
N ALA A 5 -18.27 -0.16 4.69
CA ALA A 5 -17.27 0.54 3.91
C ALA A 5 -17.79 0.72 2.47
N GLN A 6 -18.41 1.86 2.19
CA GLN A 6 -18.96 2.21 0.87
C GLN A 6 -18.06 3.18 0.12
N ARG A 7 -17.98 3.00 -1.20
CA ARG A 7 -17.35 3.93 -2.14
C ARG A 7 -18.30 4.22 -3.29
N VAL A 8 -18.31 5.47 -3.72
CA VAL A 8 -19.10 5.95 -4.87
C VAL A 8 -18.16 6.72 -5.80
N PHE A 9 -18.12 6.33 -7.07
CA PHE A 9 -17.26 6.97 -8.07
C PHE A 9 -17.81 6.76 -9.48
N GLU A 10 -17.39 7.62 -10.42
CA GLU A 10 -17.78 7.51 -11.82
C GLU A 10 -16.79 6.62 -12.60
N PRO A 11 -17.21 5.97 -13.70
CA PRO A 11 -16.29 5.26 -14.58
C PRO A 11 -15.13 6.13 -15.11
N PHE A 12 -15.35 7.44 -15.26
CA PHE A 12 -14.31 8.39 -15.67
C PHE A 12 -13.14 8.45 -14.68
N TYR A 13 -13.41 8.40 -13.36
CA TYR A 13 -12.38 8.32 -12.32
C TYR A 13 -11.50 7.06 -12.50
N MET A 14 -12.14 5.91 -12.75
CA MET A 14 -11.45 4.65 -12.95
C MET A 14 -10.52 4.70 -14.17
N TRP A 15 -10.99 5.25 -15.30
CA TRP A 15 -10.16 5.37 -16.50
C TRP A 15 -8.99 6.33 -16.35
N LEU A 16 -9.19 7.47 -15.69
CA LEU A 16 -8.11 8.39 -15.34
C LEU A 16 -7.06 7.67 -14.49
N ASP A 17 -7.50 6.95 -13.46
CA ASP A 17 -6.61 6.23 -12.57
C ASP A 17 -5.85 5.10 -13.28
N ILE A 18 -6.49 4.34 -14.17
CA ILE A 18 -5.82 3.35 -15.02
C ILE A 18 -4.71 4.01 -15.85
N ALA A 19 -4.98 5.16 -16.47
CA ALA A 19 -3.98 5.88 -17.25
C ALA A 19 -2.77 6.27 -16.38
N PHE A 20 -3.02 6.77 -15.16
CA PHE A 20 -1.96 7.05 -14.20
C PHE A 20 -1.17 5.80 -13.81
N LEU A 21 -1.83 4.67 -13.51
CA LEU A 21 -1.15 3.42 -13.15
C LEU A 21 -0.21 2.94 -14.26
N VAL A 22 -0.62 3.05 -15.52
CA VAL A 22 0.21 2.71 -16.68
C VAL A 22 1.43 3.65 -16.76
N VAL A 23 1.22 4.96 -16.62
CA VAL A 23 2.33 5.94 -16.62
C VAL A 23 3.28 5.69 -15.46
N TYR A 24 2.76 5.51 -14.25
CA TYR A 24 3.54 5.27 -13.04
C TYR A 24 4.35 3.97 -13.13
N ALA A 25 3.75 2.87 -13.57
CA ALA A 25 4.45 1.62 -13.83
C ALA A 25 5.53 1.79 -14.92
N GLY A 26 5.21 2.51 -16.00
CA GLY A 26 6.17 2.84 -17.06
C GLY A 26 7.38 3.63 -16.55
N LEU A 27 7.16 4.62 -15.68
CA LEU A 27 8.22 5.40 -15.05
C LEU A 27 9.10 4.54 -14.14
N LEU A 28 8.50 3.66 -13.34
CA LEU A 28 9.24 2.71 -12.50
C LEU A 28 10.13 1.78 -13.36
N LEU A 29 9.57 1.22 -14.44
CA LEU A 29 10.30 0.36 -15.38
C LEU A 29 11.43 1.12 -16.08
N TYR A 30 11.17 2.35 -16.51
CA TYR A 30 12.18 3.24 -17.11
C TYR A 30 13.34 3.50 -16.15
N LYS A 31 13.04 3.70 -14.86
CA LYS A 31 14.03 3.85 -13.77
C LYS A 31 14.60 2.51 -13.28
N LYS A 32 14.28 1.41 -13.97
CA LYS A 32 14.74 0.03 -13.69
C LYS A 32 14.36 -0.47 -12.29
N LYS A 33 13.20 -0.04 -11.77
CA LYS A 33 12.65 -0.44 -10.46
C LYS A 33 11.89 -1.76 -10.53
N TYR A 34 12.56 -2.80 -11.00
CA TYR A 34 11.90 -4.07 -11.36
C TYR A 34 11.36 -4.80 -10.13
N ALA A 35 12.12 -4.85 -9.04
CA ALA A 35 11.66 -5.45 -7.79
C ALA A 35 10.43 -4.71 -7.24
N THR A 36 10.47 -3.37 -7.22
CA THR A 36 9.32 -2.53 -6.84
C THR A 36 8.08 -2.86 -7.67
N VAL A 37 8.20 -2.92 -9.01
CA VAL A 37 7.06 -3.22 -9.90
C VAL A 37 6.51 -4.62 -9.66
N ILE A 38 7.36 -5.63 -9.53
CA ILE A 38 6.92 -7.01 -9.27
C ILE A 38 6.18 -7.09 -7.94
N VAL A 39 6.72 -6.49 -6.88
CA VAL A 39 6.09 -6.52 -5.56
C VAL A 39 4.74 -5.81 -5.59
N GLY A 40 4.66 -4.64 -6.20
CA GLY A 40 3.39 -3.92 -6.40
C GLY A 40 2.37 -4.77 -7.16
N PHE A 41 2.79 -5.41 -8.25
CA PHE A 41 1.90 -6.22 -9.08
C PHE A 41 1.39 -7.46 -8.34
N LEU A 42 2.27 -8.16 -7.64
CA LEU A 42 1.90 -9.32 -6.80
C LEU A 42 0.97 -8.91 -5.66
N ALA A 43 1.18 -7.73 -5.07
CA ALA A 43 0.29 -7.20 -4.04
C ALA A 43 -1.10 -6.85 -4.61
N GLY A 44 -1.19 -6.29 -5.81
CA GLY A 44 -2.46 -6.07 -6.50
C GLY A 44 -3.22 -7.38 -6.74
N ILE A 45 -2.52 -8.45 -7.15
CA ILE A 45 -3.11 -9.79 -7.27
C ILE A 45 -3.58 -10.31 -5.90
N LEU A 46 -2.76 -10.16 -4.85
CA LEU A 46 -3.12 -10.59 -3.50
C LEU A 46 -4.40 -9.89 -3.03
N TYR A 47 -4.52 -8.58 -3.27
CA TYR A 47 -5.73 -7.82 -2.97
C TYR A 47 -6.94 -8.37 -3.72
N GLN A 48 -6.80 -8.68 -5.00
CA GLN A 48 -7.90 -9.27 -5.77
C GLN A 48 -8.32 -10.64 -5.23
N VAL A 49 -7.36 -11.48 -4.84
CA VAL A 49 -7.66 -12.80 -4.24
C VAL A 49 -8.43 -12.63 -2.93
N VAL A 50 -8.05 -11.66 -2.10
CA VAL A 50 -8.75 -11.38 -0.84
C VAL A 50 -10.12 -10.76 -1.09
N ASP A 51 -10.21 -9.70 -1.90
CA ASP A 51 -11.46 -8.97 -2.12
C ASP A 51 -12.49 -9.78 -2.92
N TYR A 52 -12.08 -10.42 -4.02
CA TYR A 52 -12.99 -11.23 -4.84
C TYR A 52 -13.11 -12.66 -4.30
N GLY A 53 -12.00 -13.32 -3.97
CA GLY A 53 -12.02 -14.71 -3.52
C GLY A 53 -12.61 -14.88 -2.11
N ILE A 54 -12.12 -14.12 -1.13
CA ILE A 54 -12.60 -14.26 0.25
C ILE A 54 -13.89 -13.47 0.45
N PHE A 55 -13.85 -12.15 0.21
CA PHE A 55 -15.00 -11.32 0.59
C PHE A 55 -16.21 -11.52 -0.31
N HIS A 56 -16.04 -11.60 -1.62
CA HIS A 56 -17.17 -11.86 -2.52
C HIS A 56 -17.58 -13.35 -2.58
N LEU A 57 -16.68 -14.26 -2.97
CA LEU A 57 -17.05 -15.66 -3.21
C LEU A 57 -17.27 -16.46 -1.92
N ALA A 58 -16.41 -16.32 -0.91
CA ALA A 58 -16.50 -17.15 0.30
C ALA A 58 -17.44 -16.59 1.37
N THR A 59 -17.52 -15.27 1.52
CA THR A 59 -18.31 -14.63 2.61
C THR A 59 -19.53 -13.84 2.14
N HIS A 60 -19.70 -13.63 0.83
CA HIS A 60 -20.78 -12.83 0.25
C HIS A 60 -20.94 -11.42 0.86
N SER A 61 -19.84 -10.83 1.33
CA SER A 61 -19.81 -9.53 2.02
C SER A 61 -19.56 -8.34 1.10
N ARG A 62 -19.49 -8.56 -0.23
CA ARG A 62 -19.24 -7.54 -1.26
C ARG A 62 -20.39 -7.46 -2.25
N SER A 63 -20.86 -6.24 -2.50
CA SER A 63 -21.87 -5.93 -3.52
C SER A 63 -21.51 -4.67 -4.31
N ILE A 64 -22.05 -4.58 -5.52
CA ILE A 64 -21.89 -3.45 -6.46
C ILE A 64 -23.26 -3.06 -7.03
N SER A 65 -23.40 -1.80 -7.47
CA SER A 65 -24.58 -1.32 -8.18
C SER A 65 -24.89 -2.13 -9.44
N GLU A 66 -26.17 -2.22 -9.81
CA GLU A 66 -26.61 -2.93 -11.02
C GLU A 66 -25.94 -2.38 -12.28
N GLY A 67 -25.81 -3.24 -13.30
CA GLY A 67 -25.16 -2.89 -14.58
C GLY A 67 -23.64 -2.91 -14.56
N HIS A 68 -23.00 -3.12 -13.41
CA HIS A 68 -21.55 -3.07 -13.25
C HIS A 68 -20.93 -4.43 -12.91
N SER A 69 -19.72 -4.67 -13.42
CA SER A 69 -18.98 -5.91 -13.12
C SER A 69 -18.18 -5.76 -11.83
N LEU A 70 -18.59 -6.49 -10.79
CA LEU A 70 -17.87 -6.53 -9.52
C LEU A 70 -16.41 -6.99 -9.71
N PHE A 71 -16.17 -7.99 -10.55
CA PHE A 71 -14.83 -8.53 -10.77
C PHE A 71 -13.87 -7.47 -11.32
N TRP A 72 -14.26 -6.76 -12.38
CA TRP A 72 -13.39 -5.78 -13.04
C TRP A 72 -13.16 -4.54 -12.18
N VAL A 73 -14.19 -4.08 -11.47
CA VAL A 73 -14.08 -2.95 -10.54
C VAL A 73 -13.20 -3.31 -9.35
N LEU A 74 -13.36 -4.51 -8.77
CA LEU A 74 -12.47 -4.99 -7.71
C LEU A 74 -11.04 -5.17 -8.21
N LEU A 75 -10.84 -5.64 -9.44
CA LEU A 75 -9.50 -5.83 -10.01
C LEU A 75 -8.81 -4.48 -10.18
N TRP A 76 -9.50 -3.49 -10.75
CA TRP A 76 -8.96 -2.15 -10.86
C TRP A 76 -8.65 -1.57 -9.47
N MET A 77 -9.58 -1.62 -8.51
CA MET A 77 -9.31 -1.13 -7.16
C MET A 77 -8.12 -1.83 -6.51
N SER A 78 -8.04 -3.16 -6.65
CA SER A 78 -6.94 -3.97 -6.12
C SER A 78 -5.62 -3.57 -6.75
N MET A 79 -5.60 -3.31 -8.05
CA MET A 79 -4.41 -2.80 -8.73
C MET A 79 -4.12 -1.36 -8.33
N SER A 80 -5.09 -0.46 -8.30
CA SER A 80 -4.91 0.94 -7.92
C SER A 80 -4.28 1.04 -6.55
N TYR A 81 -4.92 0.46 -5.52
CA TYR A 81 -4.45 0.56 -4.14
C TYR A 81 -3.32 -0.41 -3.85
N GLY A 82 -3.46 -1.68 -4.25
CA GLY A 82 -2.45 -2.70 -3.99
C GLY A 82 -1.14 -2.42 -4.71
N PHE A 83 -1.17 -2.01 -5.99
CA PHE A 83 0.06 -1.64 -6.69
C PHE A 83 0.69 -0.40 -6.08
N THR A 84 -0.03 0.73 -6.03
CA THR A 84 0.56 2.01 -5.60
C THR A 84 1.01 2.00 -4.14
N ASN A 85 0.25 1.37 -3.24
CA ASN A 85 0.65 1.26 -1.84
C ASN A 85 1.92 0.42 -1.70
N PHE A 86 1.98 -0.75 -2.34
CA PHE A 86 3.13 -1.64 -2.15
C PHE A 86 4.36 -1.18 -2.89
N THR A 87 4.23 -0.52 -4.06
CA THR A 87 5.39 0.13 -4.68
C THR A 87 5.91 1.25 -3.78
N TRP A 88 5.03 2.06 -3.19
CA TRP A 88 5.43 3.15 -2.30
C TRP A 88 6.07 2.64 -1.01
N ILE A 89 5.48 1.64 -0.36
CA ILE A 89 6.05 0.93 0.81
C ILE A 89 7.44 0.40 0.47
N TRP A 90 7.59 -0.27 -0.67
CA TRP A 90 8.87 -0.87 -1.06
C TRP A 90 9.95 0.19 -1.28
N LEU A 91 9.61 1.31 -1.92
CA LEU A 91 10.51 2.45 -2.11
C LEU A 91 10.91 3.10 -0.77
N TRP A 92 10.00 3.18 0.20
CA TRP A 92 10.30 3.68 1.55
C TRP A 92 11.20 2.75 2.34
N ILE A 93 10.92 1.44 2.31
CA ILE A 93 11.75 0.43 2.98
C ILE A 93 13.14 0.43 2.36
N SER A 94 13.24 0.52 1.03
CA SER A 94 14.52 0.59 0.34
C SER A 94 15.19 1.96 0.45
N LYS A 95 14.53 2.97 1.03
CA LYS A 95 15.01 4.37 1.12
C LYS A 95 15.49 4.90 -0.23
N ASP A 96 14.63 4.76 -1.24
CA ASP A 96 14.97 5.15 -2.60
C ASP A 96 15.47 6.61 -2.69
N LYS A 97 16.45 6.84 -3.56
CA LYS A 97 17.04 8.18 -3.74
C LYS A 97 16.04 9.21 -4.27
N ASN A 98 15.05 8.77 -5.06
CA ASN A 98 13.98 9.59 -5.61
C ASN A 98 12.67 9.43 -4.82
N LEU A 99 12.74 9.01 -3.55
CA LEU A 99 11.56 8.70 -2.75
C LEU A 99 10.61 9.90 -2.62
N PHE A 100 11.14 11.11 -2.57
CA PHE A 100 10.34 12.31 -2.46
C PHE A 100 9.50 12.54 -3.72
N GLU A 101 10.10 12.43 -4.90
CA GLU A 101 9.40 12.57 -6.18
C GLU A 101 8.33 11.50 -6.35
N TRP A 102 8.62 10.25 -6.00
CA TRP A 102 7.63 9.17 -6.01
C TRP A 102 6.46 9.44 -5.05
N THR A 103 6.77 9.92 -3.85
CA THR A 103 5.76 10.26 -2.84
C THR A 103 4.83 11.37 -3.33
N ILE A 104 5.38 12.45 -3.87
CA ILE A 104 4.58 13.54 -4.43
C ILE A 104 3.74 13.07 -5.61
N LEU A 105 4.30 12.24 -6.49
CA LEU A 105 3.58 11.73 -7.65
C LEU A 105 2.33 10.93 -7.23
N ILE A 106 2.47 10.05 -6.24
CA ILE A 106 1.39 9.19 -5.76
C ILE A 106 0.35 10.01 -4.98
N LEU A 107 0.78 10.76 -3.97
CA LEU A 107 -0.14 11.55 -3.14
C LEU A 107 -0.82 12.65 -3.95
N GLY A 108 -0.07 13.30 -4.84
CA GLY A 108 -0.60 14.30 -5.76
C GLY A 108 -1.65 13.70 -6.68
N TRP A 109 -1.41 12.49 -7.22
CA TRP A 109 -2.42 11.81 -8.03
C TRP A 109 -3.67 11.43 -7.24
N TRP A 110 -3.53 10.86 -6.05
CA TRP A 110 -4.69 10.50 -5.21
C TRP A 110 -5.56 11.71 -4.88
N LEU A 111 -4.97 12.90 -4.76
CA LEU A 111 -5.71 14.15 -4.60
C LEU A 111 -6.28 14.68 -5.92
N CYS A 112 -5.50 14.67 -7.00
CA CYS A 112 -5.90 15.26 -8.29
C CYS A 112 -6.95 14.43 -9.03
N CYS A 113 -6.85 13.09 -9.03
CA CYS A 113 -7.77 12.22 -9.76
C CYS A 113 -9.26 12.48 -9.44
N PRO A 114 -9.68 12.54 -8.17
CA PRO A 114 -11.07 12.85 -7.87
C PRO A 114 -11.45 14.30 -8.23
N LEU A 115 -10.57 15.27 -8.03
CA LEU A 115 -10.84 16.68 -8.39
C LEU A 115 -10.99 16.88 -9.90
N LEU A 116 -10.16 16.20 -10.70
CA LEU A 116 -10.29 16.16 -12.16
C LEU A 116 -11.61 15.49 -12.57
N THR A 117 -11.99 14.41 -11.89
CA THR A 117 -13.28 13.75 -12.14
C THR A 117 -14.44 14.69 -11.83
N GLN A 118 -14.40 15.43 -10.72
CA GLN A 118 -15.43 16.41 -10.37
C GLN A 118 -15.54 17.58 -11.37
N THR A 119 -14.46 17.89 -12.10
CA THR A 119 -14.44 19.03 -13.03
C THR A 119 -14.78 18.62 -14.46
N PHE A 120 -14.29 17.45 -14.89
CA PHE A 120 -14.34 17.01 -16.28
C PHE A 120 -15.15 15.73 -16.49
N GLY A 121 -15.67 15.14 -15.41
CA GLY A 121 -16.48 13.94 -15.44
C GLY A 121 -17.85 14.18 -16.10
N PRO A 122 -18.46 13.15 -16.70
CA PRO A 122 -19.80 13.27 -17.29
C PRO A 122 -20.93 13.47 -16.26
N HIS A 123 -20.74 13.08 -14.99
CA HIS A 123 -21.72 13.23 -13.91
C HIS A 123 -23.09 12.59 -14.18
N ASN A 124 -23.09 11.47 -14.92
CA ASN A 124 -24.30 10.81 -15.39
C ASN A 124 -24.42 9.33 -15.00
N ASP A 125 -23.34 8.73 -14.47
CA ASP A 125 -23.31 7.32 -14.09
C ASP A 125 -22.35 7.11 -12.90
N TYR A 126 -22.82 6.36 -11.90
CA TYR A 126 -22.13 6.16 -10.64
C TYR A 126 -22.05 4.68 -10.26
N ILE A 127 -20.84 4.24 -9.96
CA ILE A 127 -20.54 2.92 -9.42
C ILE A 127 -20.57 3.02 -7.89
N THR A 128 -21.47 2.28 -7.26
CA THR A 128 -21.49 2.13 -5.80
C THR A 128 -21.01 0.74 -5.44
N ILE A 129 -19.97 0.65 -4.60
CA ILE A 129 -19.44 -0.62 -4.10
C ILE A 129 -19.33 -0.57 -2.58
N GLN A 130 -19.71 -1.66 -1.92
CA GLN A 130 -19.73 -1.70 -0.45
C GLN A 130 -19.25 -3.03 0.12
N ARG A 131 -18.82 -2.98 1.39
CA ARG A 131 -18.42 -4.15 2.19
C ARG A 131 -18.91 -4.02 3.63
N THR A 132 -19.39 -5.12 4.20
CA THR A 132 -19.72 -5.23 5.63
C THR A 132 -18.56 -5.88 6.42
N THR A 133 -18.25 -5.38 7.62
CA THR A 133 -16.95 -5.69 8.27
C THR A 133 -16.99 -6.31 9.68
N GLY A 134 -18.10 -6.89 10.10
CA GLY A 134 -18.29 -7.28 11.52
C GLY A 134 -17.29 -8.29 12.12
N ALA A 135 -16.79 -9.27 11.35
CA ALA A 135 -16.16 -10.47 11.95
C ALA A 135 -14.62 -10.61 11.79
N TYR A 136 -13.96 -9.83 10.94
CA TYR A 136 -12.54 -10.06 10.61
C TYR A 136 -11.53 -9.15 11.33
N HIS A 137 -11.99 -8.09 12.01
CA HIS A 137 -11.09 -7.15 12.70
C HIS A 137 -10.26 -7.81 13.80
N GLY A 138 -10.79 -8.83 14.48
CA GLY A 138 -10.03 -9.61 15.48
C GLY A 138 -8.84 -10.36 14.86
N TRP A 139 -9.02 -10.95 13.69
CA TRP A 139 -7.95 -11.63 12.96
C TRP A 139 -6.87 -10.65 12.49
N MET A 140 -7.27 -9.46 12.03
CA MET A 140 -6.32 -8.40 11.70
C MET A 140 -5.51 -7.97 12.92
N ALA A 141 -6.15 -7.72 14.07
CA ALA A 141 -5.43 -7.36 15.29
C ALA A 141 -4.43 -8.45 15.71
N LEU A 142 -4.80 -9.73 15.58
CA LEU A 142 -3.91 -10.85 15.86
C LEU A 142 -2.68 -10.88 14.94
N ILE A 143 -2.88 -10.77 13.62
CA ILE A 143 -1.78 -10.75 12.63
C ILE A 143 -0.85 -9.56 12.90
N LEU A 144 -1.41 -8.38 13.17
CA LEU A 144 -0.63 -7.18 13.50
C LEU A 144 0.24 -7.43 14.74
N PHE A 145 -0.39 -7.94 15.81
CA PHE A 145 0.30 -8.22 17.06
C PHE A 145 1.42 -9.24 16.88
N VAL A 146 1.15 -10.37 16.21
CA VAL A 146 2.16 -11.41 15.94
C VAL A 146 3.32 -10.87 15.12
N GLY A 147 3.04 -10.09 14.07
CA GLY A 147 4.06 -9.49 13.22
C GLY A 147 5.00 -8.57 14.00
N TYR A 148 4.45 -7.60 14.74
CA TYR A 148 5.26 -6.67 15.52
C TYR A 148 5.92 -7.32 16.74
N LEU A 149 5.27 -8.27 17.41
CA LEU A 149 5.87 -9.04 18.49
C LEU A 149 7.13 -9.77 18.00
N GLY A 150 7.08 -10.37 16.80
CA GLY A 150 8.25 -10.99 16.18
C GLY A 150 9.41 -10.02 15.98
N LEU A 151 9.14 -8.80 15.49
CA LEU A 151 10.17 -7.76 15.33
C LEU A 151 10.71 -7.25 16.66
N ILE A 152 9.86 -7.13 17.68
CA ILE A 152 10.25 -6.69 19.02
C ILE A 152 11.17 -7.74 19.67
N ILE A 153 10.81 -9.03 19.59
CA ILE A 153 11.64 -10.14 20.06
C ILE A 153 12.97 -10.15 19.29
N TRP A 154 12.95 -9.97 17.96
CA TRP A 154 14.18 -9.82 17.18
C TRP A 154 15.06 -8.70 17.73
N ASN A 155 14.52 -7.50 17.93
CA ASN A 155 15.29 -6.37 18.45
C ASN A 155 15.84 -6.60 19.86
N ALA A 156 15.05 -7.23 20.74
CA ALA A 156 15.44 -7.54 22.11
C ALA A 156 16.61 -8.55 22.16
N THR A 157 16.66 -9.49 21.22
CA THR A 157 17.73 -10.51 21.15
C THR A 157 19.03 -10.02 20.48
N ARG A 158 19.03 -8.83 19.86
CA ARG A 158 20.21 -8.28 19.16
C ARG A 158 21.02 -7.34 20.05
N LYS A 159 22.29 -7.71 20.28
CA LYS A 159 23.27 -6.89 21.01
C LYS A 159 23.70 -5.65 20.20
N LYS A 160 23.92 -5.79 18.90
CA LYS A 160 24.36 -4.68 18.05
C LYS A 160 23.16 -3.85 17.58
N LYS A 161 23.21 -2.53 17.80
CA LYS A 161 22.12 -1.60 17.47
C LYS A 161 21.83 -1.53 15.97
N ASN A 162 22.85 -1.63 15.12
CA ASN A 162 22.69 -1.60 13.66
C ASN A 162 21.99 -2.85 13.10
N GLU A 163 21.95 -3.97 13.82
CA GLU A 163 21.23 -5.19 13.40
C GLU A 163 19.74 -5.20 13.83
N ARG A 164 19.29 -4.15 14.53
CA ARG A 164 17.91 -4.00 14.98
C ARG A 164 17.05 -3.37 13.89
N VAL A 165 15.84 -3.86 13.73
CA VAL A 165 14.84 -3.30 12.83
C VAL A 165 14.38 -1.93 13.34
N ASN A 166 14.32 -0.94 12.45
CA ASN A 166 13.78 0.37 12.77
C ASN A 166 12.23 0.32 12.78
N ILE A 167 11.67 -0.16 13.89
CA ILE A 167 10.20 -0.29 14.06
C ILE A 167 9.48 1.06 13.89
N PRO A 168 9.95 2.19 14.44
CA PRO A 168 9.33 3.49 14.20
C PRO A 168 9.23 3.87 12.72
N TRP A 169 10.25 3.53 11.91
CA TRP A 169 10.22 3.75 10.46
C TRP A 169 9.12 2.91 9.79
N LEU A 170 8.99 1.64 10.16
CA LEU A 170 7.93 0.78 9.61
C LEU A 170 6.53 1.27 9.99
N LEU A 171 6.33 1.71 11.23
CA LEU A 171 5.07 2.30 11.68
C LEU A 171 4.75 3.58 10.91
N ALA A 172 5.74 4.45 10.73
CA ALA A 172 5.55 5.69 9.97
C ALA A 172 5.13 5.41 8.52
N ILE A 173 5.76 4.42 7.85
CA ILE A 173 5.36 4.01 6.50
C ILE A 173 3.91 3.55 6.49
N GLY A 174 3.55 2.61 7.37
CA GLY A 174 2.20 2.04 7.37
C GLY A 174 1.12 3.10 7.63
N ILE A 175 1.38 4.02 8.56
CA ILE A 175 0.47 5.14 8.86
C ILE A 175 0.36 6.06 7.65
N LEU A 176 1.47 6.51 7.07
CA LEU A 176 1.46 7.49 5.97
C LEU A 176 0.82 6.94 4.70
N VAL A 177 1.06 5.67 4.38
CA VAL A 177 0.49 5.03 3.20
C VAL A 177 -1.02 4.95 3.30
N GLN A 178 -1.55 4.44 4.41
CA GLN A 178 -3.00 4.41 4.59
C GLN A 178 -3.57 5.83 4.67
N PHE A 179 -2.97 6.70 5.50
CA PHE A 179 -3.49 8.04 5.72
C PHE A 179 -3.55 8.85 4.42
N GLY A 180 -2.49 8.82 3.61
CA GLY A 180 -2.44 9.56 2.34
C GLY A 180 -3.56 9.14 1.39
N TRP A 181 -3.86 7.84 1.33
CA TRP A 181 -4.89 7.30 0.45
C TRP A 181 -6.29 7.62 0.98
N GLU A 182 -6.52 7.46 2.29
CA GLU A 182 -7.79 7.76 2.94
C GLU A 182 -8.16 9.23 2.79
N VAL A 183 -7.18 10.12 2.94
CA VAL A 183 -7.36 11.56 2.74
C VAL A 183 -7.69 11.89 1.29
N GLY A 184 -6.99 11.29 0.32
CA GLY A 184 -7.29 11.48 -1.11
C GLY A 184 -8.73 11.11 -1.46
N LEU A 185 -9.20 9.95 -0.98
CA LEU A 185 -10.58 9.54 -1.17
C LEU A 185 -11.60 10.44 -0.47
N TYR A 186 -11.30 10.83 0.77
CA TYR A 186 -12.18 11.64 1.57
C TYR A 186 -12.38 13.03 0.95
N LEU A 187 -11.29 13.70 0.61
CA LEU A 187 -11.33 15.00 -0.08
C LEU A 187 -11.96 14.89 -1.46
N GLY A 188 -11.82 13.74 -2.11
CA GLY A 188 -12.44 13.45 -3.40
C GLY A 188 -13.94 13.16 -3.37
N GLY A 189 -14.57 13.05 -2.19
CA GLY A 189 -15.98 12.69 -2.04
C GLY A 189 -16.30 11.22 -2.38
N ILE A 190 -15.28 10.38 -2.58
CA ILE A 190 -15.45 8.97 -2.96
C ILE A 190 -15.81 8.10 -1.76
N ARG A 191 -15.31 8.47 -0.56
CA ARG A 191 -15.55 7.75 0.69
C ARG A 191 -16.48 8.55 1.60
N SER A 192 -17.41 7.86 2.26
CA SER A 192 -18.27 8.44 3.31
C SER A 192 -19.25 9.53 2.86
N ALA A 193 -19.74 9.45 1.61
CA ALA A 193 -20.73 10.40 1.07
C ALA A 193 -22.02 10.50 1.92
N GLU A 194 -22.36 9.46 2.69
CA GLU A 194 -23.61 9.37 3.46
C GLU A 194 -23.45 9.51 4.98
N LEU A 195 -22.23 9.62 5.52
CA LEU A 195 -22.02 9.73 6.97
C LEU A 195 -22.31 11.15 7.48
N THR A 196 -23.03 11.26 8.61
CA THR A 196 -23.58 12.55 9.09
C THR A 196 -22.74 13.18 10.20
N SER A 197 -21.91 12.42 10.94
CA SER A 197 -21.05 12.95 12.01
C SER A 197 -19.54 12.88 11.70
N ILE A 198 -18.77 13.81 12.28
CA ILE A 198 -17.30 13.87 12.15
C ILE A 198 -16.64 12.65 12.82
N GLU A 199 -17.20 12.17 13.92
CA GLU A 199 -16.66 11.02 14.67
C GLU A 199 -16.79 9.71 13.86
N GLU A 200 -17.92 9.49 13.20
CA GLU A 200 -18.13 8.33 12.30
C GLU A 200 -17.24 8.36 11.06
N LYS A 201 -16.82 9.55 10.62
CA LYS A 201 -15.91 9.73 9.48
C LYS A 201 -14.44 9.51 9.85
N ILE A 202 -14.03 9.96 11.04
CA ILE A 202 -12.63 9.97 11.47
C ILE A 202 -12.20 8.67 12.13
N ALA A 203 -13.05 8.03 12.93
CA ALA A 203 -12.67 6.81 13.65
C ALA A 203 -12.25 5.65 12.71
N PRO A 204 -12.98 5.35 11.61
CA PRO A 204 -12.52 4.34 10.64
C PRO A 204 -11.21 4.73 9.96
N MET A 205 -11.01 6.00 9.64
CA MET A 205 -9.76 6.47 9.04
C MET A 205 -8.57 6.27 9.99
N ILE A 206 -8.72 6.58 11.28
CA ILE A 206 -7.69 6.36 12.30
C ILE A 206 -7.42 4.87 12.50
N ILE A 207 -8.48 4.07 12.69
CA ILE A 207 -8.37 2.63 12.91
C ILE A 207 -7.71 1.97 11.71
N ASN A 208 -8.13 2.29 10.49
CA ASN A 208 -7.52 1.74 9.28
C ASN A 208 -6.08 2.22 9.12
N SER A 209 -5.76 3.48 9.45
CA SER A 209 -4.40 4.00 9.36
C SER A 209 -3.44 3.35 10.35
N LEU A 210 -3.94 2.98 11.53
CA LEU A 210 -3.16 2.29 12.55
C LEU A 210 -3.12 0.77 12.35
N LEU A 211 -4.18 0.16 11.80
CA LEU A 211 -4.32 -1.29 11.71
C LEU A 211 -4.12 -1.84 10.30
N GLU A 212 -4.80 -1.33 9.25
CA GLU A 212 -4.89 -2.00 7.95
C GLU A 212 -3.54 -2.12 7.23
N THR A 213 -2.84 -1.01 6.98
CA THR A 213 -1.54 -1.09 6.28
C THR A 213 -0.42 -1.56 7.23
N ASN A 214 -0.45 -1.14 8.49
CA ASN A 214 0.54 -1.60 9.49
C ASN A 214 0.47 -3.11 9.73
N LEU A 215 -0.69 -3.75 9.50
CA LEU A 215 -0.85 -5.20 9.52
C LEU A 215 0.25 -5.93 8.73
N GLY A 216 0.52 -5.43 7.52
CA GLY A 216 1.43 -6.05 6.57
C GLY A 216 2.89 -5.63 6.76
N MET A 217 3.15 -4.52 7.45
CA MET A 217 4.48 -3.88 7.51
C MET A 217 5.60 -4.79 8.04
N PRO A 218 5.40 -5.56 9.14
CA PRO A 218 6.42 -6.50 9.59
C PRO A 218 6.78 -7.56 8.55
N TYR A 219 5.77 -8.11 7.87
CA TYR A 219 5.92 -9.20 6.91
C TYR A 219 6.60 -8.71 5.63
N ILE A 220 6.15 -7.58 5.07
CA ILE A 220 6.75 -7.01 3.88
C ILE A 220 8.20 -6.58 4.12
N PHE A 221 8.54 -6.09 5.33
CA PHE A 221 9.92 -5.80 5.70
C PHE A 221 10.78 -7.07 5.72
N VAL A 222 10.30 -8.16 6.32
CA VAL A 222 11.03 -9.44 6.34
C VAL A 222 11.22 -9.98 4.91
N ILE A 223 10.19 -9.89 4.06
CA ILE A 223 10.28 -10.24 2.63
C ILE A 223 11.33 -9.38 1.93
N PHE A 224 11.30 -8.06 2.15
CA PHE A 224 12.27 -7.13 1.60
C PHE A 224 13.71 -7.54 1.95
N ILE A 225 14.00 -7.80 3.23
CA ILE A 225 15.34 -8.22 3.66
C ILE A 225 15.72 -9.58 3.05
N ALA A 226 14.77 -10.53 2.99
CA ALA A 226 14.99 -11.85 2.43
C ALA A 226 15.32 -11.83 0.92
N VAL A 227 14.72 -10.91 0.17
CA VAL A 227 14.95 -10.70 -1.27
C VAL A 227 16.22 -9.87 -1.48
N SER A 228 16.32 -8.69 -0.85
CA SER A 228 17.40 -7.71 -1.06
C SER A 228 18.76 -8.16 -0.54
N ARG A 229 18.83 -9.21 0.31
CA ARG A 229 20.11 -9.86 0.67
C ARG A 229 20.71 -10.71 -0.47
N ARG A 230 19.93 -11.03 -1.51
CA ARG A 230 20.33 -11.89 -2.65
C ARG A 230 20.29 -11.16 -3.99
N PHE A 231 19.29 -10.32 -4.18
CA PHE A 231 19.02 -9.62 -5.44
C PHE A 231 19.11 -8.12 -5.27
N LYS A 232 19.37 -7.41 -6.37
CA LYS A 232 19.32 -5.95 -6.48
C LYS A 232 17.90 -5.49 -6.85
N GLU A 233 17.64 -4.20 -6.80
CA GLU A 233 16.38 -3.59 -7.28
C GLU A 233 16.07 -3.95 -8.74
N ARG A 234 17.12 -4.10 -9.56
CA ARG A 234 17.03 -4.56 -10.95
C ARG A 234 16.93 -6.08 -11.11
N LEU A 235 16.69 -6.82 -10.02
CA LEU A 235 16.59 -8.29 -9.95
C LEU A 235 17.85 -9.08 -10.33
N GLY A 236 18.95 -8.40 -10.68
CA GLY A 236 20.27 -9.03 -10.80
C GLY A 236 20.76 -9.56 -9.45
N LYS A 237 21.57 -10.62 -9.47
CA LYS A 237 22.20 -11.14 -8.25
C LYS A 237 23.20 -10.11 -7.70
N ARG A 238 23.33 -10.08 -6.37
CA ARG A 238 24.39 -9.35 -5.68
C ARG A 238 25.74 -10.05 -5.88
N SER A 239 26.81 -9.27 -5.88
CA SER A 239 28.20 -9.72 -5.91
C SER A 239 28.51 -10.63 -4.72
N ARG A 240 28.06 -10.23 -3.52
CA ARG A 240 28.08 -11.03 -2.30
C ARG A 240 26.67 -11.17 -1.74
N ARG A 241 26.26 -12.40 -1.47
CA ARG A 241 25.03 -12.66 -0.70
C ARG A 241 25.26 -12.26 0.76
N LEU A 242 24.39 -11.40 1.28
CA LEU A 242 24.43 -11.00 2.68
C LEU A 242 23.69 -12.00 3.58
N GLY A 243 24.11 -12.06 4.85
CA GLY A 243 23.31 -12.55 5.96
C GLY A 243 22.08 -11.68 6.21
N PHE A 244 21.10 -12.20 6.95
CA PHE A 244 19.86 -11.46 7.24
C PHE A 244 20.15 -10.21 8.09
N SER A 245 20.91 -10.36 9.18
CA SER A 245 21.33 -9.24 10.03
C SER A 245 22.25 -8.26 9.31
N GLU A 246 23.14 -8.75 8.44
CA GLU A 246 24.01 -7.88 7.62
C GLU A 246 23.18 -7.00 6.69
N ARG A 247 22.13 -7.56 6.05
CA ARG A 247 21.24 -6.76 5.18
C ARG A 247 20.41 -5.76 5.96
N ILE A 248 19.96 -6.09 7.18
CA ILE A 248 19.31 -5.11 8.07
C ILE A 248 20.28 -3.96 8.40
N ALA A 249 21.53 -4.28 8.75
CA ALA A 249 22.52 -3.27 9.06
C ALA A 249 22.83 -2.37 7.86
N GLU A 250 22.93 -2.93 6.66
CA GLU A 250 23.07 -2.18 5.41
C GLU A 250 21.86 -1.26 5.17
N ASN A 251 20.62 -1.77 5.31
CA ASN A 251 19.42 -0.98 5.13
C ASN A 251 19.27 0.13 6.19
N ASN A 252 19.70 -0.12 7.42
CA ASN A 252 19.71 0.90 8.46
C ASN A 252 20.71 2.02 8.18
N ALA A 253 21.83 1.71 7.54
CA ALA A 253 22.85 2.69 7.15
C ALA A 253 22.43 3.55 5.94
N GLU A 254 21.58 3.02 5.05
CA GLU A 254 21.01 3.78 3.94
C GLU A 254 20.24 5.02 4.45
N LYS A 255 20.34 6.13 3.72
CA LYS A 255 19.60 7.36 3.98
C LYS A 255 18.88 7.83 2.71
N VAL A 256 17.70 8.40 2.88
CA VAL A 256 16.96 9.03 1.79
C VAL A 256 17.78 10.22 1.27
N LYS A 257 17.85 10.40 -0.05
CA LYS A 257 18.67 11.41 -0.75
C LYS A 257 20.19 11.25 -0.60
N ASP A 258 20.70 10.09 -0.17
CA ASP A 258 22.12 9.77 -0.27
C ASP A 258 22.41 9.14 -1.64
N TYR A 259 23.15 9.86 -2.48
CA TYR A 259 23.48 9.43 -3.85
C TYR A 259 24.86 8.77 -3.95
N GLU A 260 25.70 8.95 -2.93
CA GLU A 260 27.11 8.53 -2.94
C GLU A 260 27.29 7.21 -2.18
N ASN A 261 26.58 7.04 -1.06
CA ASN A 261 26.66 5.85 -0.20
C ASN A 261 25.42 4.97 -0.34
N VAL A 262 25.13 4.55 -1.58
CA VAL A 262 24.02 3.63 -1.86
C VAL A 262 24.46 2.18 -1.70
N SER A 263 23.57 1.36 -1.12
CA SER A 263 23.82 -0.07 -1.06
C SER A 263 23.82 -0.70 -2.44
N GLU A 264 24.42 -1.89 -2.55
CA GLU A 264 24.38 -2.65 -3.80
C GLU A 264 22.95 -2.99 -4.26
N TYR A 265 21.98 -2.97 -3.34
CA TYR A 265 20.58 -3.15 -3.69
C TYR A 265 20.08 -2.00 -4.60
N LEU A 266 20.45 -0.77 -4.27
CA LEU A 266 20.00 0.45 -4.97
C LEU A 266 20.92 0.89 -6.13
N ALA A 267 22.15 0.37 -6.19
CA ALA A 267 23.15 0.67 -7.21
C ALA A 267 22.71 0.26 -8.65
#